data_AF-A0A0G1YA56-F1
#
_entry.id   AF-A0A0G1YA56-F1
#
_cell.length_a   1.000
_cell.length_b   1.000
_cell.length_c   1.000
_cell.angle_alpha   90.00
_cell.angle_beta   90.00
_cell.angle_gamma   90.00
#
_symmetry.space_group_name_H-M   'P 1'
#
loop_
_entity.id
_entity.type
_entity.pdbx_description
1 polymer ?
#
loop_
_entity_poly.entity_id
_entity_poly.type
_entity_poly.pdbx_seq_one_letter_code
_entity_poly.pdbx_strand_id
1 'polypeptide(L)'
;MGALVLEESSGEPLGTVAGVLIHPDTGKVEGVFVRVNDGFSSGLLFCRAMDIVRFGTSVHIRSADALCDPSEIVRLQSLLEDGRTILGQQVRTESGQKVGRCRDVQFDTESLQMEWIFPKGWFRWKRGIAVSDILEVRSNAIIVREEKRPVVEEVEEKAPVFDPLEVVEPKVSRVRR
;
A
#
# COMPACT_ATOMS: atom_id res chain seq x y z
N MET A 1 11.57 -8.17 -10.74
CA MET A 1 11.08 -7.81 -12.08
C MET A 1 9.90 -6.89 -11.91
N GLY A 2 9.85 -5.79 -12.66
CA GLY A 2 8.63 -4.97 -12.73
C GLY A 2 7.63 -5.54 -13.71
N ALA A 3 6.41 -5.00 -13.72
CA ALA A 3 5.37 -5.37 -14.67
C ALA A 3 5.80 -5.05 -16.11
N LEU A 4 5.32 -5.81 -17.09
CA LEU A 4 5.55 -5.53 -18.51
C LEU A 4 4.74 -4.31 -18.95
N VAL A 5 5.32 -3.50 -19.82
CA VAL A 5 4.64 -2.39 -20.50
C VAL A 5 4.39 -2.81 -21.94
N LEU A 6 3.12 -2.79 -22.35
CA LEU A 6 2.65 -3.21 -23.66
C LEU A 6 1.98 -2.05 -24.39
N GLU A 7 2.14 -1.99 -25.70
CA GLU A 7 1.30 -1.14 -26.54
C GLU A 7 -0.11 -1.75 -26.67
N GLU A 8 -1.16 -0.95 -26.51
CA GLU A 8 -2.55 -1.43 -26.47
C GLU A 8 -3.02 -2.03 -27.80
N SER A 9 -2.63 -1.44 -28.93
CA SER A 9 -3.09 -1.85 -30.26
C SER A 9 -2.41 -3.13 -30.77
N SER A 10 -1.10 -3.23 -30.59
CA SER A 10 -0.27 -4.33 -31.13
C SER A 10 0.00 -5.43 -30.09
N GLY A 11 -0.07 -5.11 -28.80
CA GLY A 11 0.38 -5.99 -27.72
C GLY A 11 1.90 -6.12 -27.64
N GLU A 12 2.65 -5.30 -28.39
CA GLU A 12 4.11 -5.37 -28.44
C GLU A 12 4.73 -4.97 -27.08
N PRO A 13 5.70 -5.73 -26.55
CA PRO A 13 6.38 -5.38 -25.32
C PRO A 13 7.36 -4.23 -25.54
N LEU A 14 7.08 -3.09 -24.90
CA LEU A 14 7.90 -1.90 -24.99
C LEU A 14 8.99 -1.85 -23.89
N GLY A 15 8.75 -2.51 -22.75
CA GLY A 15 9.70 -2.52 -21.65
C GLY A 15 9.13 -3.05 -20.34
N THR A 16 9.76 -2.66 -19.23
CA THR A 16 9.33 -3.05 -17.88
C THR A 16 9.22 -1.84 -16.96
N VAL A 17 8.22 -1.83 -16.08
CA VAL A 17 8.06 -0.80 -15.06
C VAL A 17 9.27 -0.82 -14.12
N ALA A 18 9.96 0.31 -14.04
CA ALA A 18 11.10 0.52 -13.14
C ALA A 18 10.68 1.20 -11.84
N GLY A 19 9.60 2.00 -11.86
CA GLY A 19 9.08 2.70 -10.70
C GLY A 19 7.82 3.50 -11.07
N VAL A 20 7.14 3.97 -10.03
CA VAL A 20 5.94 4.82 -10.15
C VAL A 20 6.29 6.19 -9.57
N LEU A 21 5.90 7.25 -10.25
CA LEU A 21 6.03 8.61 -9.75
C LEU A 21 4.70 9.02 -9.11
N ILE A 22 4.75 9.33 -7.81
CA ILE A 22 3.59 9.68 -7.01
C ILE A 22 3.81 11.07 -6.45
N HIS A 23 2.85 11.96 -6.65
CA HIS A 23 2.89 13.29 -6.09
C HIS A 23 2.82 13.20 -4.54
N PRO A 24 3.79 13.76 -3.80
CA PRO A 24 3.90 13.57 -2.35
C PRO A 24 2.72 14.15 -1.57
N ASP A 25 2.19 15.29 -2.02
CA ASP A 25 1.09 15.96 -1.32
C ASP A 25 -0.31 15.42 -1.70
N THR A 26 -0.53 15.04 -2.95
CA THR A 26 -1.87 14.62 -3.42
C THR A 26 -2.06 13.11 -3.45
N GLY A 27 -0.97 12.33 -3.40
CA GLY A 27 -1.02 10.87 -3.59
C GLY A 27 -1.40 10.43 -5.00
N LYS A 28 -1.49 11.36 -5.96
CA LYS A 28 -1.80 11.04 -7.35
C LYS A 28 -0.61 10.41 -8.03
N VAL A 29 -0.82 9.33 -8.77
CA VAL A 29 0.18 8.77 -9.67
C VAL A 29 0.28 9.65 -10.92
N GLU A 30 1.45 10.25 -11.14
CA GLU A 30 1.71 11.08 -12.32
C GLU A 30 2.15 10.23 -13.53
N GLY A 31 2.64 9.02 -13.27
CA GLY A 31 3.03 8.07 -14.30
C GLY A 31 4.02 7.02 -13.82
N VAL A 32 4.61 6.31 -14.76
CA VAL A 32 5.56 5.24 -14.50
C VAL A 32 6.85 5.42 -15.28
N PHE A 33 7.96 5.11 -14.63
CA PHE A 33 9.25 4.97 -15.30
C PHE A 33 9.31 3.60 -15.95
N VAL A 34 9.69 3.56 -17.22
CA VAL A 34 9.78 2.36 -18.05
C VAL A 34 11.22 2.15 -18.45
N ARG A 35 11.77 1.00 -18.06
CA ARG A 35 13.07 0.54 -18.56
C ARG A 35 12.87 -0.13 -19.91
N VAL A 36 13.40 0.49 -20.95
CA VAL A 36 13.40 -0.02 -22.32
C VAL A 36 14.78 -0.64 -22.61
N ASN A 37 14.80 -1.77 -23.30
CA ASN A 37 16.04 -2.44 -23.70
C ASN A 37 16.15 -2.38 -25.22
N ASP A 38 16.91 -1.42 -25.73
CA ASP A 38 17.24 -1.31 -27.16
C ASP A 38 18.64 -1.91 -27.37
N GLY A 39 18.74 -3.25 -27.41
CA GLY A 39 19.90 -4.03 -27.87
C GLY A 39 21.27 -3.75 -27.24
N PHE A 40 21.79 -2.53 -27.41
CA PHE A 40 23.06 -1.99 -26.92
C PHE A 40 22.92 -0.98 -25.77
N SER A 41 21.73 -0.43 -25.49
CA SER A 41 21.52 0.52 -24.39
C SER A 41 20.20 0.30 -23.66
N SER A 42 20.21 0.46 -22.33
CA SER A 42 19.00 0.49 -21.52
C SER A 42 18.64 1.95 -21.23
N GLY A 43 17.53 2.42 -21.78
CA GLY A 43 16.96 3.74 -21.49
C GLY A 43 15.97 3.68 -20.33
N LEU A 44 15.84 4.80 -19.60
CA LEU A 44 14.75 5.00 -18.64
C LEU A 44 13.84 6.09 -19.17
N LEU A 45 12.71 5.68 -19.75
CA LEU A 45 11.69 6.60 -20.27
C LEU A 45 10.56 6.76 -19.26
N PHE A 46 9.69 7.73 -19.49
CA PHE A 46 8.52 7.98 -18.66
C PHE A 46 7.23 7.88 -19.47
N CYS A 47 6.24 7.20 -18.90
CA CYS A 47 4.87 7.17 -19.40
C CYS A 47 3.98 7.95 -18.44
N ARG A 48 3.30 8.99 -18.93
CA ARG A 48 2.36 9.77 -18.11
C ARG A 48 1.11 8.96 -17.81
N ALA A 49 0.52 9.19 -16.65
CA ALA A 49 -0.73 8.57 -16.22
C ALA A 49 -1.87 8.66 -17.26
N MET A 50 -1.99 9.80 -17.97
CA MET A 50 -3.03 10.01 -18.99
C MET A 50 -2.88 9.17 -20.27
N ASP A 51 -1.70 8.59 -20.48
CA ASP A 51 -1.39 7.74 -21.63
C ASP A 51 -1.47 6.24 -21.29
N ILE A 52 -1.67 5.91 -20.00
CA ILE A 52 -1.96 4.56 -19.51
C ILE A 52 -3.43 4.24 -19.75
N VAL A 53 -3.70 3.15 -20.46
CA VAL A 53 -5.05 2.67 -20.77
C VAL A 53 -5.51 1.66 -19.74
N ARG A 54 -4.61 0.80 -19.27
CA ARG A 54 -4.90 -0.23 -18.27
C ARG A 54 -3.70 -0.46 -17.37
N PHE A 55 -3.96 -0.61 -16.07
CA PHE A 55 -2.95 -0.96 -15.08
C PHE A 55 -3.35 -2.26 -14.37
N GLY A 56 -2.55 -3.31 -14.51
CA GLY A 56 -2.79 -4.60 -13.87
C GLY A 56 -1.52 -5.45 -13.83
N THR A 57 -1.62 -6.74 -14.17
CA THR A 57 -0.44 -7.63 -14.30
C THR A 57 0.57 -7.10 -15.32
N SER A 58 0.07 -6.43 -16.35
CA SER A 58 0.81 -5.61 -17.32
C SER A 58 0.24 -4.19 -17.32
N VAL A 59 1.05 -3.23 -17.75
CA VAL A 59 0.64 -1.85 -17.99
C VAL A 59 0.47 -1.67 -19.49
N HIS A 60 -0.72 -1.26 -19.91
CA HIS A 60 -1.03 -1.00 -21.30
C HIS A 60 -1.02 0.50 -21.56
N ILE A 61 -0.30 0.93 -22.58
CA ILE A 61 -0.19 2.34 -22.98
C ILE A 61 -0.74 2.53 -24.39
N ARG A 62 -1.20 3.74 -24.69
CA ARG A 62 -1.91 4.01 -25.97
C ARG A 62 -1.05 3.75 -27.21
N SER A 63 0.22 4.13 -27.16
CA SER A 63 1.19 3.95 -28.25
C SER A 63 2.62 4.01 -27.73
N ALA A 64 3.58 3.48 -28.48
CA ALA A 64 5.01 3.61 -28.17
C ALA A 64 5.46 5.07 -28.00
N ASP A 65 4.90 5.99 -28.80
CA ASP A 65 5.16 7.44 -28.75
C ASP A 65 4.76 8.11 -27.42
N ALA A 66 4.02 7.41 -26.55
CA ALA A 66 3.72 7.92 -25.21
C ALA A 66 4.92 7.87 -24.25
N LEU A 67 5.98 7.13 -24.61
CA LEU A 67 7.22 7.07 -23.86
C LEU A 67 8.15 8.20 -24.30
N CYS A 68 8.49 9.09 -23.36
CA CYS A 68 9.39 10.22 -23.60
C CYS A 68 10.40 10.38 -22.48
N ASP A 69 11.41 11.20 -22.70
CA ASP A 69 12.34 11.56 -21.63
C ASP A 69 11.61 12.39 -20.57
N PRO A 70 11.72 12.06 -19.27
CA PRO A 70 11.05 12.81 -18.22
C PRO A 70 11.42 14.30 -18.19
N SER A 71 12.60 14.69 -18.69
CA SER A 71 13.04 16.09 -18.78
C SER A 71 12.26 16.92 -19.80
N GLU A 72 11.65 16.30 -20.81
CA GLU A 72 10.81 16.96 -21.82
C GLU A 72 9.44 17.36 -21.27
N ILE A 73 9.03 16.79 -20.13
CA ILE A 73 7.73 17.06 -19.52
C ILE A 73 7.87 18.23 -18.54
N VAL A 74 7.73 19.46 -19.03
CA VAL A 74 7.88 20.71 -18.24
C VAL A 74 7.10 20.68 -16.91
N ARG A 75 5.85 20.18 -16.92
CA ARG A 75 5.00 20.08 -15.72
C ARG A 75 5.53 19.10 -14.66
N LEU A 76 6.37 18.16 -15.06
CA LEU A 76 6.95 17.15 -14.18
C LEU A 76 8.24 17.62 -13.51
N GLN A 77 8.92 18.62 -14.08
CA GLN A 77 10.23 19.07 -13.61
C GLN A 77 10.20 19.48 -12.14
N SER A 78 9.20 20.25 -11.72
CA SER A 78 9.06 20.65 -10.31
C SER A 78 8.91 19.46 -9.36
N LEU A 79 8.23 18.39 -9.81
CA LEU A 79 8.05 17.18 -9.00
C LEU A 79 9.31 16.30 -8.98
N LEU A 80 10.04 16.23 -10.10
CA LEU A 80 11.32 15.53 -10.18
C LEU A 80 12.41 16.21 -9.33
N GLU A 81 12.37 17.54 -9.25
CA GLU A 81 13.31 18.36 -8.47
C GLU A 81 12.99 18.41 -6.97
N ASP A 82 11.72 18.25 -6.57
CA ASP A 82 11.28 18.25 -5.16
C ASP A 82 12.06 17.22 -4.32
N GLY A 83 12.29 16.03 -4.87
CA GLY A 83 13.05 14.95 -4.23
C GLY A 83 12.32 14.23 -3.10
N ARG A 84 11.13 14.72 -2.66
CA ARG A 84 10.22 13.94 -1.80
C ARG A 84 9.69 12.73 -2.55
N THR A 85 9.82 11.54 -1.96
CA THR A 85 9.30 10.29 -2.54
C THR A 85 8.44 9.54 -1.52
N ILE A 86 7.43 8.82 -2.01
CA ILE A 86 6.65 7.90 -1.16
C ILE A 86 7.41 6.56 -1.01
N LEU A 87 7.71 5.92 -2.13
CA LEU A 87 8.42 4.65 -2.15
C LEU A 87 9.86 4.81 -1.63
N GLY A 88 10.28 3.88 -0.78
CA GLY A 88 11.61 3.83 -0.17
C GLY A 88 11.81 4.72 1.06
N GLN A 89 10.89 5.67 1.29
CA GLN A 89 11.00 6.64 2.37
C GLN A 89 10.69 6.03 3.74
N GLN A 90 11.27 6.59 4.80
CA GLN A 90 11.03 6.14 6.17
C GLN A 90 9.63 6.55 6.63
N VAL A 91 8.88 5.65 7.24
CA VAL A 91 7.57 5.94 7.83
C VAL A 91 7.73 6.09 9.35
N ARG A 92 7.24 7.21 9.89
CA ARG A 92 7.26 7.52 11.32
C ARG A 92 5.89 8.00 11.79
N THR A 93 5.53 7.69 13.02
CA THR A 93 4.34 8.28 13.64
C THR A 93 4.59 9.74 14.00
N GLU A 94 3.53 10.50 14.29
CA GLU A 94 3.60 11.88 14.77
C GLU A 94 4.42 12.04 16.06
N SER A 95 4.45 11.01 16.92
CA SER A 95 5.30 10.96 18.12
C SER A 95 6.78 10.69 17.81
N GLY A 96 7.11 10.41 16.54
CA GLY A 96 8.46 10.12 16.07
C GLY A 96 8.82 8.63 16.10
N GLN A 97 7.89 7.73 16.47
CA GLN A 97 8.15 6.30 16.49
C GLN A 97 8.39 5.78 15.06
N LYS A 98 9.44 4.97 14.88
CA LYS A 98 9.77 4.35 13.58
C LYS A 98 8.82 3.19 13.30
N VAL A 99 8.06 3.28 12.20
CA VAL A 99 7.17 2.21 11.73
C VAL A 99 7.93 1.26 10.80
N GLY A 100 8.65 1.81 9.82
CA GLY A 100 9.39 1.05 8.81
C GLY A 100 9.86 1.92 7.64
N ARG A 101 10.10 1.30 6.48
CA ARG A 101 10.26 2.00 5.19
C ARG A 101 9.11 1.62 4.26
N CYS A 102 8.50 2.57 3.57
CA CYS A 102 7.50 2.29 2.56
C CYS A 102 8.13 1.47 1.44
N ARG A 103 7.67 0.24 1.22
CA ARG A 103 8.20 -0.66 0.18
C ARG A 103 7.21 -0.94 -0.92
N ASP A 104 5.94 -0.68 -0.68
CA ASP A 104 4.87 -0.90 -1.64
C ASP A 104 3.74 0.09 -1.37
N VAL A 105 2.91 0.28 -2.37
CA VAL A 105 1.75 1.17 -2.36
C VAL A 105 0.61 0.52 -3.11
N GLN A 106 -0.62 0.78 -2.67
CA GLN A 106 -1.82 0.44 -3.42
C GLN A 106 -2.49 1.75 -3.83
N PHE A 107 -2.93 1.80 -5.07
CA PHE A 107 -3.70 2.89 -5.64
C PHE A 107 -4.86 2.31 -6.44
N ASP A 108 -5.93 3.09 -6.55
CA ASP A 108 -7.05 2.77 -7.41
C ASP A 108 -6.61 2.86 -8.88
N THR A 109 -6.83 1.81 -9.67
CA THR A 109 -6.28 1.71 -11.03
C THR A 109 -7.08 2.52 -12.06
N GLU A 110 -8.28 3.00 -11.70
CA GLU A 110 -9.11 3.86 -12.57
C GLU A 110 -8.76 5.34 -12.38
N SER A 111 -8.74 5.81 -11.13
CA SER A 111 -8.42 7.19 -10.75
C SER A 111 -6.93 7.47 -10.60
N LEU A 112 -6.12 6.41 -10.50
CA LEU A 112 -4.67 6.48 -10.25
C LEU A 112 -4.33 7.24 -8.95
N GLN A 113 -5.21 7.10 -7.95
CA GLN A 113 -5.09 7.75 -6.66
C GLN A 113 -4.62 6.75 -5.60
N MET A 114 -3.57 7.10 -4.86
CA MET A 114 -3.04 6.24 -3.79
C MET A 114 -4.05 6.08 -2.64
N GLU A 115 -4.19 4.85 -2.17
CA GLU A 115 -5.10 4.47 -1.09
C GLU A 115 -4.35 3.96 0.15
N TRP A 116 -3.27 3.19 -0.06
CA TRP A 116 -2.50 2.58 1.01
C TRP A 116 -1.00 2.62 0.76
N ILE A 117 -0.23 2.70 1.84
CA ILE A 117 1.20 2.45 1.84
C ILE A 117 1.52 1.23 2.71
N PHE A 118 2.53 0.46 2.33
CA PHE A 118 2.92 -0.75 3.04
C PHE A 118 4.37 -0.62 3.54
N PRO A 119 4.55 -0.26 4.82
CA PRO A 119 5.87 -0.22 5.41
C PRO A 119 6.41 -1.62 5.68
N LYS A 120 7.69 -1.81 5.39
CA LYS A 120 8.47 -3.00 5.78
C LYS A 120 9.45 -2.62 6.90
N GLY A 121 9.43 -3.39 7.97
CA GLY A 121 10.47 -3.37 9.00
C GLY A 121 11.72 -4.12 8.52
N TRP A 122 12.64 -4.43 9.45
CA TRP A 122 13.85 -5.18 9.11
C TRP A 122 13.53 -6.61 8.64
N PHE A 123 12.67 -7.33 9.36
CA PHE A 123 12.42 -8.76 9.12
C PHE A 123 11.01 -9.11 8.63
N ARG A 124 10.07 -8.14 8.65
CA ARG A 124 8.67 -8.41 8.33
C ARG A 124 7.95 -7.19 7.79
N TRP A 125 6.93 -7.44 6.98
CA TRP A 125 5.92 -6.45 6.63
C TRP A 125 5.17 -5.99 7.88
N LYS A 126 4.76 -4.72 7.87
CA LYS A 126 3.89 -4.13 8.88
C LYS A 126 2.47 -4.04 8.31
N ARG A 127 1.55 -3.60 9.16
CA ARG A 127 0.18 -3.27 8.74
C ARG A 127 0.23 -2.19 7.65
N GLY A 128 -0.64 -2.31 6.65
CA GLY A 128 -0.86 -1.23 5.67
C GLY A 128 -1.40 0.01 6.37
N ILE A 129 -1.04 1.18 5.86
CA ILE A 129 -1.46 2.48 6.38
C ILE A 129 -2.27 3.17 5.28
N ALA A 130 -3.49 3.57 5.61
CA ALA A 130 -4.34 4.31 4.67
C ALA A 130 -3.77 5.71 4.43
N VAL A 131 -3.95 6.25 3.22
CA VAL A 131 -3.53 7.62 2.90
C VAL A 131 -4.20 8.65 3.80
N SER A 132 -5.42 8.40 4.28
CA SER A 132 -6.12 9.25 5.24
C SER A 132 -5.44 9.36 6.61
N ASP A 133 -4.51 8.46 6.93
CA ASP A 133 -3.71 8.48 8.15
C ASP A 133 -2.31 9.08 7.93
N ILE A 134 -1.96 9.45 6.69
CA ILE A 134 -0.75 10.22 6.40
C ILE A 134 -1.03 11.68 6.73
N LEU A 135 -0.24 12.23 7.65
CA LEU A 135 -0.33 13.64 8.04
C LEU A 135 0.50 14.53 7.10
N GLU A 136 1.68 14.07 6.71
CA GLU A 136 2.61 14.85 5.88
C GLU A 136 3.66 13.95 5.23
N VAL A 137 4.10 14.31 4.03
CA VAL A 137 5.27 13.72 3.36
C VAL A 137 6.39 14.74 3.34
N ARG A 138 7.46 14.46 4.10
CA ARG A 138 8.66 15.30 4.20
C ARG A 138 9.77 14.75 3.31
N SER A 139 10.86 15.50 3.17
CA SER A 139 12.04 15.02 2.43
C SER A 139 12.68 13.78 3.06
N ASN A 140 12.58 13.61 4.39
CA ASN A 140 13.22 12.51 5.11
C ASN A 140 12.27 11.42 5.63
N ALA A 141 10.97 11.69 5.73
CA ALA A 141 10.00 10.75 6.29
C ALA A 141 8.55 11.05 5.88
N ILE A 142 7.76 9.98 5.78
CA ILE A 142 6.31 10.02 5.77
C ILE A 142 5.85 10.01 7.23
N ILE A 143 5.10 11.04 7.63
CA ILE A 143 4.56 11.20 8.97
C ILE A 143 3.12 10.69 8.98
N VAL A 144 2.82 9.76 9.88
CA VAL A 144 1.51 9.12 10.00
C VAL A 144 0.91 9.33 11.39
N ARG A 145 -0.42 9.28 11.49
CA ARG A 145 -1.14 9.34 12.76
C ARG A 145 -0.79 8.12 13.62
N GLU A 146 -0.75 8.31 14.94
CA GLU A 146 -0.56 7.20 15.87
C GLU A 146 -1.78 6.26 15.85
N GLU A 147 -1.54 4.95 15.73
CA GLU A 147 -2.62 3.97 15.85
C GLU A 147 -3.07 3.90 17.31
N LYS A 148 -4.33 4.26 17.58
CA LYS A 148 -4.93 4.00 18.88
C LYS A 148 -4.98 2.48 19.07
N ARG A 149 -4.14 1.94 19.95
CA ARG A 149 -4.26 0.53 20.35
C ARG A 149 -5.68 0.33 20.87
N PRO A 150 -6.46 -0.66 20.39
CA PRO A 150 -7.60 -1.10 21.16
C PRO A 150 -7.06 -1.59 22.50
N VAL A 151 -7.48 -0.94 23.58
CA VAL A 151 -7.28 -1.48 24.92
C VAL A 151 -8.00 -2.81 24.89
N VAL A 152 -7.25 -3.91 25.01
CA VAL A 152 -7.86 -5.20 25.27
C VAL A 152 -8.42 -5.05 26.68
N GLU A 153 -9.72 -4.78 26.79
CA GLU A 153 -10.41 -5.00 28.05
C GLU A 153 -10.24 -6.49 28.34
N GLU A 154 -9.44 -6.83 29.35
CA GLU A 154 -9.50 -8.14 29.97
C GLU A 154 -10.96 -8.34 30.38
N VAL A 155 -11.67 -9.15 29.61
CA VAL A 155 -12.97 -9.67 30.00
C VAL A 155 -12.68 -10.53 31.22
N GLU A 156 -12.84 -9.95 32.41
CA GLU A 156 -12.81 -10.65 33.68
C GLU A 156 -13.93 -11.69 33.60
N GLU A 157 -13.55 -12.92 33.29
CA GLU A 157 -14.43 -14.07 33.16
C GLU A 157 -15.01 -14.35 34.55
N LYS A 158 -16.15 -13.72 34.84
CA LYS A 158 -16.95 -14.04 36.03
C LYS A 158 -17.35 -15.51 35.92
N ALA A 159 -16.65 -16.36 36.67
CA ALA A 159 -16.99 -17.76 36.80
C ALA A 159 -18.49 -17.91 37.14
N PRO A 160 -19.21 -18.85 36.51
CA PRO A 160 -20.58 -19.14 36.89
C PRO A 160 -20.58 -19.73 38.31
N VAL A 161 -21.17 -19.00 39.25
CA VAL A 161 -21.54 -19.54 40.56
C VAL A 161 -22.62 -20.59 40.31
N PHE A 162 -22.23 -21.86 40.26
CA PHE A 162 -23.19 -22.96 40.30
C PHE A 162 -23.76 -23.05 41.71
N ASP A 163 -25.05 -22.75 41.85
CA ASP A 163 -25.81 -23.12 43.04
C ASP A 163 -26.01 -24.63 43.05
N PRO A 164 -25.58 -25.37 44.09
CA PRO A 164 -25.84 -26.80 44.17
C PRO A 164 -27.33 -27.00 44.46
N LEU A 165 -28.07 -27.51 43.46
CA LEU A 165 -29.43 -27.99 43.64
C LEU A 165 -29.47 -29.05 44.76
N GLU A 166 -30.22 -28.76 45.82
CA GLU A 166 -30.54 -29.73 46.87
C GLU A 166 -31.21 -30.97 46.26
N VAL A 167 -30.52 -32.10 46.34
CA VAL A 167 -31.09 -33.40 46.00
C VAL A 167 -32.00 -33.82 47.15
N VAL A 168 -33.31 -33.69 46.98
CA VAL A 168 -34.30 -34.27 47.90
C VAL A 168 -34.38 -35.77 47.63
N GLU A 169 -33.86 -36.58 48.56
CA GLU A 169 -33.97 -38.04 48.48
C GLU A 169 -35.43 -38.51 48.64
N PRO A 170 -35.93 -39.43 47.78
CA PRO A 170 -37.27 -39.98 47.95
C PRO A 170 -37.28 -41.02 49.09
N LYS A 171 -38.17 -40.82 50.07
CA LYS A 171 -38.45 -41.80 51.14
C LYS A 171 -39.15 -43.03 50.55
N VAL A 172 -38.43 -44.14 50.44
CA VAL A 172 -38.99 -45.45 50.08
C VAL A 172 -39.75 -46.04 51.28
N SER A 173 -41.07 -46.10 51.19
CA SER A 173 -41.91 -46.81 52.16
C SER A 173 -41.81 -48.32 51.93
N ARG A 174 -41.28 -49.07 52.90
CA ARG A 174 -41.34 -50.54 52.91
C ARG A 174 -42.77 -50.99 53.22
N VAL A 175 -43.44 -51.62 52.26
CA VAL A 175 -44.66 -52.41 52.51
C VAL A 175 -44.23 -53.79 53.02
N ARG A 176 -44.58 -54.13 54.26
CA ARG A 176 -44.44 -55.47 54.81
C ARG A 176 -45.60 -56.35 54.30
N ARG A 177 -45.29 -57.55 53.82
CA ARG A 177 -46.20 -58.70 53.81
C ARG A 177 -45.87 -59.58 55.00
#